data_AF-A0A961JMA9-F1
#
_entry.id   AF-A0A961JMA9-F1
#
_cell.length_a   1.000
_cell.length_b   1.000
_cell.length_c   1.000
_cell.angle_alpha   90.00
_cell.angle_beta   90.00
_cell.angle_gamma   90.00
#
_symmetry.space_group_name_H-M   'P 1'
#
loop_
_entity.id
_entity.type
_entity.pdbx_description
1 polymer ?
#
loop_
_entity_poly.entity_id
_entity_poly.type
_entity_poly.pdbx_seq_one_letter_code
_entity_poly.pdbx_strand_id
1 'polypeptide(L)'
;MTSLAFHHSPHGAGDFLGLRRSRAGGLELVYDDGAQRRLVWRVTTPVTEQPLSEAMQLALSANRVLPALYSELKKRAIQIEALDRAV
;
A
#
# COMPACT_ATOMS: atom_id res chain seq x y z
N MET A 1 -10.45 14.84 8.92
CA MET A 1 -9.04 15.01 8.51
C MET A 1 -8.47 13.62 8.26
N THR A 2 -8.32 13.22 7.00
CA THR A 2 -7.77 11.92 6.63
C THR A 2 -6.24 12.04 6.72
N SER A 3 -5.63 11.48 7.76
CA SER A 3 -4.17 11.39 7.82
C SER A 3 -3.72 10.40 6.74
N LEU A 4 -2.80 10.84 5.87
CA LEU A 4 -2.21 10.03 4.82
C LEU A 4 -0.73 9.88 5.18
N ALA A 5 -0.30 8.66 5.47
CA ALA A 5 1.13 8.35 5.61
C ALA A 5 1.67 7.99 4.23
N PHE A 6 2.63 8.77 3.74
CA PHE A 6 3.18 8.67 2.40
C PHE A 6 4.63 8.19 2.47
N HIS A 7 4.99 7.18 1.69
CA HIS A 7 6.37 6.74 1.54
C HIS A 7 6.73 6.71 0.05
N HIS A 8 7.86 7.31 -0.32
CA HIS A 8 8.37 7.36 -1.68
C HIS A 8 9.51 6.35 -1.85
N SER A 9 9.62 5.73 -3.03
CA SER A 9 10.80 4.91 -3.33
C SER A 9 12.05 5.81 -3.45
N PRO A 10 13.19 5.44 -2.85
CA PRO A 10 14.44 6.17 -3.01
C PRO A 10 15.09 6.01 -4.39
N HIS A 11 14.58 5.12 -5.26
CA HIS A 11 15.23 4.74 -6.52
C HIS A 11 14.59 5.30 -7.80
N GLY A 12 13.81 6.37 -7.72
CA GLY A 12 13.51 7.23 -8.88
C GLY A 12 12.58 6.64 -9.95
N ALA A 13 12.10 5.41 -9.82
CA ALA A 13 10.87 5.00 -10.47
C ALA A 13 9.73 5.70 -9.72
N GLY A 14 8.80 6.37 -10.40
CA GLY A 14 7.70 7.15 -9.80
C GLY A 14 6.71 6.35 -8.93
N ASP A 15 7.06 5.12 -8.55
CA ASP A 15 6.30 4.22 -7.71
C ASP A 15 6.12 4.81 -6.30
N PHE A 16 4.86 4.83 -5.90
CA PHE A 16 4.36 5.37 -4.65
C PHE A 16 3.54 4.29 -3.92
N LEU A 17 3.75 4.17 -2.61
CA LEU A 17 2.89 3.38 -1.72
C LEU A 17 2.44 4.24 -0.54
N GLY A 18 1.14 4.21 -0.26
CA GLY A 18 0.55 4.97 0.84
C GLY A 18 -0.54 4.20 1.57
N LEU A 19 -0.75 4.59 2.83
CA LEU A 19 -1.90 4.15 3.63
C LEU A 19 -2.90 5.28 3.75
N ARG A 20 -4.18 4.93 3.65
CA ARG A 20 -5.29 5.82 3.99
C ARG A 20 -6.35 5.08 4.79
N ARG A 21 -7.16 5.83 5.52
CA ARG A 21 -8.40 5.31 6.09
C ARG A 21 -9.56 5.58 5.14
N SER A 22 -10.35 4.53 4.88
CA SER A 22 -11.63 4.64 4.19
C SER A 22 -12.62 5.43 5.03
N ARG A 23 -13.70 5.92 4.40
CA ARG A 23 -14.82 6.57 5.13
C ARG A 23 -15.48 5.64 6.16
N ALA A 24 -15.40 4.33 5.96
CA ALA A 24 -15.89 3.31 6.89
C ALA A 24 -14.89 2.96 8.00
N GLY A 25 -13.74 3.64 8.07
CA GLY A 25 -12.72 3.43 9.11
C GLY A 25 -11.73 2.29 8.82
N GLY A 26 -11.95 1.48 7.77
CA GLY A 26 -11.03 0.43 7.35
C GLY A 26 -9.75 0.99 6.69
N LEU A 27 -8.64 0.24 6.78
CA LEU A 27 -7.37 0.60 6.16
C LEU A 27 -7.36 0.25 4.68
N GLU A 28 -6.82 1.17 3.88
CA GLU A 28 -6.63 1.01 2.45
C GLU A 28 -5.19 1.31 2.08
N LEU A 29 -4.65 0.48 1.19
CA LEU A 29 -3.30 0.58 0.65
C LEU A 29 -3.42 1.10 -0.78
N VAL A 30 -2.68 2.17 -1.09
CA VAL A 30 -2.68 2.83 -2.39
C VAL A 30 -1.32 2.62 -3.02
N TYR A 31 -1.31 2.11 -4.24
CA TYR A 31 -0.15 2.12 -5.13
C TYR A 31 -0.40 3.05 -6.29
N ASP A 32 0.61 3.79 -6.69
CA ASP A 32 0.62 4.62 -7.89
C ASP A 32 1.98 4.43 -8.57
N ASP A 33 2.02 4.16 -9.87
CA ASP A 33 3.27 4.00 -10.61
C ASP A 33 3.90 5.33 -11.07
N GLY A 34 3.28 6.46 -10.69
CA GLY A 34 3.68 7.80 -11.09
C GLY A 34 3.33 8.13 -12.54
N ALA A 35 2.59 7.25 -13.23
CA ALA A 35 2.18 7.42 -14.60
C ALA A 35 0.65 7.33 -14.73
N GLN A 36 0.10 6.15 -15.06
CA GLN A 36 -1.34 5.98 -15.32
C GLN A 36 -1.98 4.90 -14.45
N ARG A 37 -1.20 4.16 -13.66
CA ARG A 37 -1.71 3.01 -12.92
C ARG A 37 -1.75 3.32 -11.44
N ARG A 38 -2.96 3.62 -10.97
CA ARG A 38 -3.29 3.68 -9.55
C ARG A 38 -4.10 2.46 -9.14
N LEU A 39 -3.61 1.74 -8.14
CA LEU A 39 -4.29 0.59 -7.55
C LEU A 39 -4.62 0.90 -6.10
N VAL A 40 -5.81 0.48 -5.66
CA VAL A 40 -6.23 0.61 -4.28
C VAL A 40 -6.67 -0.76 -3.79
N TRP A 41 -6.18 -1.16 -2.62
CA TRP A 41 -6.64 -2.35 -1.94
C TRP A 41 -7.20 -2.01 -0.57
N ARG A 42 -8.27 -2.69 -0.20
CA ARG A 42 -8.74 -2.73 1.19
C ARG A 42 -7.97 -3.81 1.95
N VAL A 43 -7.50 -3.49 3.15
CA VAL A 43 -6.94 -4.47 4.07
C VAL A 43 -8.10 -5.17 4.79
N THR A 44 -8.20 -6.49 4.67
CA THR A 44 -9.29 -7.29 5.27
C THR A 44 -8.85 -7.92 6.59
N THR A 45 -7.55 -8.10 6.82
CA THR A 45 -7.01 -8.55 8.10
C THR A 45 -7.06 -7.43 9.14
N PRO A 46 -7.51 -7.68 10.38
CA PRO A 46 -7.46 -6.69 11.45
C PRO A 46 -6.01 -6.47 11.90
N VAL A 47 -5.38 -5.42 11.36
CA VAL A 47 -4.00 -5.01 11.70
C VAL A 47 -3.94 -3.52 11.98
N THR A 48 -2.95 -3.10 12.78
CA THR A 48 -2.63 -1.69 12.96
C THR A 48 -1.87 -1.15 11.74
N GLU A 49 -1.66 0.17 11.68
CA GLU A 49 -0.95 0.82 10.57
C GLU A 49 0.56 0.45 10.55
N GLN A 50 1.14 0.13 11.70
CA GLN A 50 2.58 -0.10 11.85
C GLN A 50 3.11 -1.29 11.01
N PRO A 51 2.54 -2.52 11.09
CA PRO A 51 3.00 -3.64 10.27
C PRO A 51 2.82 -3.42 8.76
N LEU A 52 1.80 -2.64 8.37
CA LEU A 52 1.56 -2.28 6.98
C LEU A 52 2.62 -1.28 6.49
N SER A 53 2.93 -0.26 7.30
CA SER A 53 3.96 0.72 6.99
C SER A 53 5.33 0.06 6.81
N GLU A 54 5.70 -0.87 7.69
CA GLU A 54 6.94 -1.64 7.57
C GLU A 54 6.98 -2.50 6.29
N ALA A 55 5.88 -3.20 5.98
CA ALA A 55 5.77 -3.99 4.75
C ALA A 55 5.92 -3.12 3.49
N MET A 56 5.30 -1.92 3.49
CA MET A 56 5.42 -0.97 2.39
C MET A 56 6.83 -0.40 2.23
N GLN A 57 7.49 -0.04 3.33
CA GLN A 57 8.87 0.48 3.29
C GLN A 57 9.83 -0.55 2.68
N LEU A 58 9.71 -1.82 3.10
CA LEU A 58 10.50 -2.91 2.51
C LEU A 58 10.16 -3.10 1.02
N ALA A 59 8.88 -3.04 0.65
CA ALA A 59 8.48 -3.15 -0.76
C ALA A 59 9.03 -2.00 -1.64
N LEU A 60 9.02 -0.76 -1.15
CA LEU A 60 9.54 0.42 -1.88
C LEU A 60 11.05 0.39 -2.09
N SER A 61 11.80 -0.33 -1.24
CA SER A 61 13.24 -0.53 -1.40
C SER A 61 13.60 -1.57 -2.48
N ALA A 62 12.62 -2.31 -3.00
CA ALA A 62 12.85 -3.31 -4.03
C ALA A 62 12.70 -2.74 -5.45
N ASN A 63 13.46 -3.29 -6.41
CA ASN A 63 13.36 -2.91 -7.83
C ASN A 63 11.96 -3.14 -8.44
N ARG A 64 11.17 -4.06 -7.87
CA ARG A 64 9.80 -4.37 -8.32
C ARG A 64 8.86 -4.25 -7.13
N VAL A 65 8.27 -3.07 -6.95
CA VAL A 65 7.46 -2.71 -5.78
C VAL A 65 6.25 -3.63 -5.60
N LEU A 66 5.45 -3.87 -6.65
CA LEU A 66 4.24 -4.70 -6.52
C LEU A 66 4.53 -6.16 -6.12
N PRO A 67 5.41 -6.91 -6.81
CA PRO A 67 5.79 -8.26 -6.34
C PRO A 67 6.35 -8.28 -4.92
N ALA A 68 7.15 -7.28 -4.54
CA ALA A 68 7.70 -7.18 -3.20
C ALA A 68 6.60 -6.93 -2.16
N LEU A 69 5.65 -6.04 -2.45
CA LEU A 69 4.49 -5.77 -1.59
C LEU A 69 3.69 -7.04 -1.34
N TYR A 70 3.31 -7.78 -2.40
CA TYR A 70 2.57 -9.05 -2.23
C TYR A 70 3.35 -10.06 -1.39
N SER A 71 4.67 -10.13 -1.54
CA SER A 71 5.53 -10.99 -0.73
C SER A 71 5.53 -10.58 0.75
N GLU A 72 5.72 -9.29 1.05
CA GLU A 72 5.74 -8.78 2.42
C GLU A 72 4.39 -8.91 3.13
N LEU A 73 3.28 -8.69 2.42
CA LEU A 73 1.93 -8.93 2.94
C LEU A 73 1.70 -10.42 3.22
N LYS A 74 2.09 -11.30 2.29
CA LYS A 74 1.97 -12.75 2.46
C LYS A 74 2.77 -13.27 3.66
N LYS A 75 4.02 -12.81 3.84
CA LYS A 75 4.86 -13.18 5.00
C LYS A 75 4.22 -12.85 6.35
N ARG A 76 3.41 -11.79 6.39
CA ARG A 76 2.71 -11.30 7.59
C ARG A 76 1.27 -11.80 7.72
N ALA A 77 0.84 -12.69 6.83
CA ALA A 77 -0.55 -13.16 6.73
C ALA A 77 -1.58 -12.01 6.60
N ILE A 78 -1.17 -10.90 5.97
CA ILE A 78 -2.05 -9.76 5.70
C ILE A 78 -2.79 -10.01 4.39
N GLN A 79 -4.10 -10.04 4.47
CA GLN A 79 -5.00 -10.19 3.34
C GLN A 79 -5.48 -8.82 2.85
N ILE A 80 -5.56 -8.71 1.54
CA ILE A 80 -5.99 -7.51 0.83
C ILE A 80 -6.99 -7.88 -0.26
N GLU A 81 -7.90 -6.97 -0.55
CA GLU A 81 -8.90 -7.07 -1.62
C GLU A 81 -8.77 -5.86 -2.54
N ALA A 82 -8.71 -6.08 -3.86
CA ALA A 82 -8.63 -4.98 -4.82
C ALA A 82 -9.97 -4.21 -4.85
N LEU A 83 -9.89 -2.88 -4.85
CA LEU A 83 -11.05 -2.01 -5.00
C LEU A 83 -11.10 -1.52 -6.45
N ASP A 84 -12.19 -1.83 -7.16
CA ASP A 84 -12.41 -1.43 -8.57
C ASP A 84 -12.61 0.08 -8.79
N ARG A 85 -12.62 0.89 -7.73
CA ARG A 85 -12.84 2.34 -7.82
C ARG A 85 -11.75 3.12 -7.10
N ALA A 86 -10.92 3.81 -7.87
CA ALA A 86 -10.36 5.09 -7.45
C ALA A 86 -11.54 6.08 -7.35
N VAL A 87 -12.09 6.24 -6.14
CA VAL A 87 -13.03 7.33 -5.81
C VAL A 87 -12.29 8.65 -5.84
#